data_AF-A0A132NBX8-F1
#
_entry.id   AF-A0A132NBX8-F1
#
_cell.length_a   1.000
_cell.length_b   1.000
_cell.length_c   1.000
_cell.angle_alpha   90.00
_cell.angle_beta   90.00
_cell.angle_gamma   90.00
#
_symmetry.space_group_name_H-M   'P 1'
#
loop_
_entity.id
_entity.type
_entity.pdbx_description
1 polymer ?
#
loop_
_entity_poly.entity_id
_entity_poly.type
_entity_poly.pdbx_seq_one_letter_code
_entity_poly.pdbx_strand_id
1 'polypeptide(L)' 'CRPQRFDDGELIVQADSTAWATQVRLLAADLVCRLNTELGHGTVKRVKVLGPGAPARRKGSLRVFGGRGPRDTYG' A
#
# COMPACT_ATOMS: atom_id res chain seq x y z
N CYS A 1 -10.89 -3.07 7.98
CA CYS A 1 -10.25 -2.24 6.93
C CYS A 1 -11.11 -1.03 6.59
N ARG A 2 -10.51 0.10 6.20
CA ARG A 2 -11.19 1.35 5.85
C ARG A 2 -10.61 1.96 4.57
N PRO A 3 -11.42 2.46 3.61
CA PRO A 3 -10.92 3.24 2.50
C PRO A 3 -10.40 4.60 3.00
N GLN A 4 -9.22 5.00 2.55
CA GLN A 4 -8.55 6.24 2.94
C GLN A 4 -8.64 7.31 1.85
N ARG A 5 -8.38 6.94 0.60
CA ARG A 5 -8.37 7.87 -0.53
C ARG A 5 -8.57 7.13 -1.85
N PHE A 6 -9.18 7.81 -2.81
CA PHE A 6 -9.27 7.36 -4.20
C PHE A 6 -8.87 8.52 -5.12
N ASP A 7 -7.86 8.30 -5.96
CA ASP A 7 -7.25 9.35 -6.81
C ASP A 7 -6.70 8.71 -8.09
N ASP A 8 -7.07 9.23 -9.27
CA ASP A 8 -6.66 8.72 -10.61
C ASP A 8 -6.82 7.20 -10.81
N GLY A 9 -7.78 6.57 -10.14
CA GLY A 9 -7.98 5.11 -10.20
C GLY A 9 -7.08 4.31 -9.24
N GLU A 10 -6.32 4.96 -8.36
CA GLU A 10 -5.65 4.31 -7.23
C GLU A 10 -6.52 4.40 -5.97
N LEU A 11 -6.98 3.24 -5.48
CA LEU A 11 -7.71 3.11 -4.22
C LEU A 11 -6.75 2.75 -3.07
N ILE A 12 -6.67 3.62 -2.08
CA ILE A 12 -5.88 3.40 -0.86
C ILE A 12 -6.79 2.90 0.25
N VAL A 13 -6.45 1.74 0.83
CA VAL A 13 -7.17 1.14 1.97
C VAL A 13 -6.22 0.94 3.14
N GLN A 14 -6.69 1.22 4.35
CA GLN A 14 -5.97 0.92 5.59
C GLN A 14 -6.55 -0.32 6.25
N ALA A 15 -5.69 -1.32 6.45
CA ALA A 15 -5.98 -2.49 7.24
C ALA A 15 -5.80 -2.16 8.73
N ASP A 16 -6.68 -2.73 9.54
CA ASP A 16 -6.66 -2.71 11.01
C ASP A 16 -5.53 -3.58 11.61
N SER A 17 -4.99 -4.52 10.82
CA SER A 17 -3.99 -5.48 11.27
C SER A 17 -2.94 -5.74 10.20
N THR A 18 -1.69 -6.01 10.58
CA THR A 18 -0.62 -6.36 9.63
C THR A 18 -0.91 -7.69 8.93
N ALA A 19 -1.43 -8.68 9.65
CA ALA A 19 -1.85 -9.95 9.06
C ALA A 19 -2.95 -9.75 8.00
N TRP A 20 -3.97 -8.95 8.33
CA TRP A 20 -5.04 -8.61 7.39
C TRP A 20 -4.51 -7.82 6.19
N ALA A 21 -3.58 -6.87 6.39
CA ALA A 21 -2.94 -6.14 5.29
C ALA A 21 -2.28 -7.09 4.28
N THR A 22 -1.58 -8.12 4.76
CA THR A 22 -0.95 -9.13 3.89
C THR A 22 -2.00 -9.92 3.12
N GLN A 23 -3.06 -10.39 3.78
CA GLN A 23 -4.15 -11.12 3.11
C GLN A 23 -4.79 -10.30 1.99
N VAL A 24 -5.11 -9.03 2.26
CA VAL A 24 -5.70 -8.13 1.25
C VAL A 24 -4.72 -7.86 0.10
N ARG A 25 -3.40 -7.79 0.34
CA ARG A 25 -2.40 -7.63 -0.73
C ARG A 25 -2.37 -8.83 -1.68
N LEU A 26 -2.51 -10.04 -1.16
CA LEU A 26 -2.59 -11.25 -1.98
C LEU A 26 -3.85 -11.24 -2.86
N LEU A 27 -4.95 -10.69 -2.34
CA LEU A 27 -6.23 -10.58 -3.04
C LEU A 27 -6.39 -9.28 -3.85
N ALA A 28 -5.36 -8.44 -3.95
CA ALA A 28 -5.49 -7.11 -4.53
C ALA A 28 -5.92 -7.13 -6.00
N ALA A 29 -5.47 -8.12 -6.78
CA ALA A 29 -5.86 -8.26 -8.18
C ALA A 29 -7.35 -8.62 -8.34
N ASP A 30 -7.86 -9.52 -7.50
CA ASP A 30 -9.27 -9.91 -7.49
C ASP A 30 -10.17 -8.73 -7.09
N LEU A 31 -9.74 -7.96 -6.07
CA LEU A 31 -10.43 -6.73 -5.66
C LEU A 31 -10.51 -5.70 -6.79
N VAL A 32 -9.41 -5.50 -7.54
CA VAL A 32 -9.42 -4.60 -8.71
C VAL A 32 -10.40 -5.10 -9.76
N CYS A 33 -10.39 -6.40 -10.07
CA CYS A 33 -11.30 -7.00 -11.04
C CYS A 33 -12.76 -6.76 -10.63
N ARG A 34 -13.11 -7.13 -9.39
CA ARG A 34 -14.47 -6.99 -8.88
C ARG A 34 -14.92 -5.54 -8.85
N LEU A 35 -14.08 -4.62 -8.39
CA LEU A 35 -14.41 -3.19 -8.36
C LEU A 35 -14.67 -2.62 -9.76
N ASN A 36 -13.92 -3.06 -10.77
CA ASN A 36 -14.16 -2.65 -12.16
C ASN A 36 -15.44 -3.26 -12.75
N THR A 37 -15.85 -4.45 -12.32
CA THR A 37 -17.14 -5.04 -12.73
C THR A 37 -18.31 -4.22 -12.22
N GLU A 38 -18.26 -3.76 -10.97
CA GLU A 38 -19.37 -3.02 -10.34
C GLU A 38 -19.37 -1.52 -10.68
N LEU A 39 -18.18 -0.90 -10.79
CA LEU A 39 -18.02 0.56 -10.98
C LEU A 39 -17.72 0.97 -12.42
N GLY A 40 -17.63 0.00 -13.34
CA GLY A 40 -17.20 0.22 -14.73
C GLY A 40 -15.71 -0.05 -14.96
N HIS A 41 -15.42 -0.60 -16.15
CA HIS A 41 -14.08 -0.98 -16.53
C HIS A 41 -13.12 0.21 -16.55
N GLY A 42 -11.99 0.07 -15.85
CA GLY A 42 -10.93 1.08 -15.81
C GLY A 42 -11.09 2.13 -14.71
N THR A 43 -12.18 2.07 -13.93
CA THR A 43 -12.39 2.95 -12.77
C THR A 43 -11.33 2.72 -11.71
N VAL A 44 -10.99 1.47 -11.40
CA VAL A 44 -9.93 1.13 -10.43
C VAL A 44 -8.76 0.51 -11.17
N LYS A 45 -7.64 1.23 -11.25
CA LYS A 45 -6.40 0.77 -11.86
C LYS A 45 -5.50 0.02 -10.86
N ARG A 46 -5.55 0.41 -9.58
CA ARG A 46 -4.68 -0.16 -8.54
C ARG A 46 -5.31 -0.06 -7.16
N VAL A 47 -5.07 -1.07 -6.32
CA VAL A 47 -5.39 -1.03 -4.88
C VAL A 47 -4.10 -1.02 -4.08
N LYS A 48 -3.95 -0.06 -3.19
CA LYS A 48 -2.81 0.10 -2.28
C LYS A 48 -3.25 -0.16 -0.85
N VAL A 49 -2.68 -1.20 -0.25
CA VAL A 49 -3.02 -1.62 1.13
C VAL A 49 -1.97 -1.11 2.13
N LEU A 50 -2.40 -0.23 3.01
CA LEU A 50 -1.66 0.28 4.17
C LEU A 50 -1.89 -0.63 5.38
N GLY A 51 -0.86 -0.83 6.19
CA GLY A 51 -0.99 -1.49 7.50
C GLY A 51 -1.51 -0.53 8.58
N PRO A 52 -1.78 -1.04 9.81
CA PRO A 52 -2.41 -0.27 10.89
C PRO A 52 -1.59 0.91 11.41
N GLY A 53 -0.29 0.96 11.13
CA GLY A 53 0.61 2.08 11.46
C GLY A 53 1.41 2.59 10.27
N ALA A 54 0.98 2.28 9.03
CA ALA A 54 1.74 2.71 7.86
C ALA A 54 1.69 4.24 7.77
N PRO A 55 2.83 4.96 7.83
CA PRO A 55 2.82 6.38 7.57
C PRO A 55 2.33 6.60 6.15
N ALA A 56 1.31 7.45 5.98
CA ALA A 56 0.93 7.93 4.67
C ALA A 56 2.14 8.67 4.09
N ARG A 57 2.98 7.97 3.30
CA ARG A 57 4.21 8.56 2.76
C ARG A 57 3.83 9.85 2.04
N ARG A 58 4.27 10.99 2.58
CA ARG A 58 4.49 12.19 1.78
C ARG A 58 5.52 11.82 0.72
N LYS A 59 5.17 12.05 -0.54
CA LYS A 59 6.08 11.94 -1.67
C LYS A 59 7.19 12.99 -1.46
N GLY A 60 8.31 12.55 -0.90
CA GLY A 60 9.54 13.32 -0.72
C GLY A 60 10.71 12.39 -0.98
N SER A 61 11.58 12.82 -1.90
CA SER A 61 12.74 12.10 -2.45
C SER A 61 13.49 11.25 -1.41
N LEU A 62 13.73 9.99 -1.76
CA LEU A 62 14.80 9.20 -1.16
C LEU A 62 16.13 9.88 -1.53
N ARG A 63 16.68 10.69 -0.63
CA ARG A 63 18.06 11.17 -0.75
C ARG A 63 18.95 10.08 -0.18
N VAL A 64 19.61 9.33 -1.06
CA VAL A 64 20.74 8.47 -0.69
C VAL A 64 21.95 9.40 -0.59
N PHE A 65 22.35 9.78 0.62
CA PHE A 65 23.68 10.32 0.86
C PHE A 65 24.54 9.19 1.41
N GLY A 66 25.62 8.87 0.69
CA GLY A 66 26.53 7.81 1.04
C GLY A 66 27.03 7.93 2.49
N GLY A 67 27.04 6.79 3.17
CA GLY A 67 27.75 6.59 4.42
C GLY A 67 28.23 5.15 4.48
N ARG A 68 29.49 4.92 4.10
CA ARG A 68 30.22 3.73 4.56
C ARG A 68 30.36 3.85 6.07
N GLY A 69 29.96 2.81 6.79
CA GLY A 69 30.40 2.53 8.15
C GLY A 69 30.19 1.05 8.42
N PRO A 70 31.24 0.22 8.52
CA PRO A 70 31.08 -1.12 9.04
C PRO A 70 30.99 -1.06 10.58
N ARG A 71 30.39 -2.11 11.16
CA ARG A 71 30.59 -2.60 12.55
C ARG A 71 29.57 -2.11 13.59
N ASP A 72 28.62 -2.99 13.95
CA ASP A 72 28.51 -3.63 15.28
C ASP A 72 27.31 -4.62 15.25
N THR A 73 27.54 -5.92 15.44
CA THR A 73 27.31 -6.69 16.69
C THR A 73 25.86 -7.14 16.86
N TYR A 74 25.62 -8.40 16.47
CA TYR A 74 24.67 -9.27 17.18
C TYR A 74 25.52 -10.29 17.94
N GLY A 75 25.72 -10.03 19.22
CA GLY A 75 25.66 -11.10 20.21
C GLY A 75 24.21 -11.48 20.47
#